data_AF-A0A420XWT2-F1
#
_entry.id   AF-A0A420XWT2-F1
#
_cell.length_a   1.000
_cell.length_b   1.000
_cell.length_c   1.000
_cell.angle_alpha   90.00
_cell.angle_beta   90.00
_cell.angle_gamma   90.00
#
_symmetry.space_group_name_H-M   'P 1'
#
loop_
_entity.id
_entity.type
_entity.pdbx_description
1 polymer ?
#
loop_
_entity_poly.entity_id
_entity_poly.type
_entity_poly.pdbx_seq_one_letter_code
_entity_poly.pdbx_strand_id
1 'polypeptide(L)'
;MLAFFESQNMLSDNSEVKDLGLIMGVFIKVANDVREYGVLGGDEKFERFDDYVLAYAKKFGVTLRGPKNLDKLTAECEGTVKLPVATAAKPDVWSVYTAVNNYRKQNGGMSGPRSPAKIGGDHYDVTSMSSAERKQAAFDKKEPLPKEILQALKNGLLIGRG
;
A
#
# COMPACT_ATOMS: atom_id res chain seq x y z
N MET A 1 -10.47 -1.17 -0.05
CA MET A 1 -11.33 0.04 -0.10
C MET A 1 -12.70 -0.26 -0.70
N LEU A 2 -12.80 -0.70 -1.97
CA LEU A 2 -14.08 -0.89 -2.66
C LEU A 2 -15.04 -1.87 -1.96
N ALA A 3 -14.53 -3.03 -1.52
CA ALA A 3 -15.31 -3.98 -0.72
C ALA A 3 -15.83 -3.40 0.62
N PHE A 4 -15.04 -2.52 1.24
CA PHE A 4 -15.48 -1.83 2.46
C PHE A 4 -16.63 -0.86 2.13
N PHE A 5 -16.53 -0.08 1.07
CA PHE A 5 -17.63 0.80 0.63
C PHE A 5 -18.87 0.02 0.18
N GLU A 6 -18.71 -1.13 -0.47
CA GLU A 6 -19.82 -2.07 -0.72
C GLU A 6 -20.50 -2.46 0.59
N SER A 7 -19.74 -2.85 1.63
CA SER A 7 -20.30 -3.24 2.93
C SER A 7 -21.08 -2.12 3.65
N GLN A 8 -20.83 -0.86 3.29
CA GLN A 8 -21.46 0.33 3.85
C GLN A 8 -22.53 0.93 2.91
N ASN A 9 -22.84 0.28 1.78
CA ASN A 9 -23.74 0.81 0.74
C ASN A 9 -23.29 2.18 0.16
N MET A 10 -21.98 2.44 0.16
CA MET A 10 -21.38 3.68 -0.33
C MET A 10 -20.77 3.53 -1.74
N LEU A 11 -20.93 2.38 -2.39
CA LEU A 11 -20.39 2.15 -3.73
C LEU A 11 -21.48 2.44 -4.78
N SER A 12 -21.64 3.69 -5.17
CA SER A 12 -22.50 4.11 -6.30
C SER A 12 -22.09 5.50 -6.80
N ASP A 13 -22.53 5.85 -8.02
CA ASP A 13 -22.29 7.18 -8.60
C ASP A 13 -22.97 8.32 -7.82
N ASN A 14 -23.99 8.00 -7.03
CA ASN A 14 -24.70 8.96 -6.17
C ASN A 14 -24.22 8.91 -4.71
N SER A 15 -23.14 8.18 -4.42
CA SER A 15 -22.61 8.09 -3.06
C SER A 15 -22.01 9.41 -2.59
N GLU A 16 -21.82 9.54 -1.28
CA GLU A 16 -21.09 10.66 -0.68
C GLU A 16 -19.63 10.75 -1.19
N VAL A 17 -19.07 9.65 -1.67
CA VAL A 17 -17.72 9.58 -2.24
C VAL A 17 -17.74 10.03 -3.70
N LYS A 18 -17.72 11.35 -3.89
CA LYS A 18 -17.89 12.01 -5.21
C LYS A 18 -16.86 11.60 -6.27
N ASP A 19 -15.65 11.26 -5.85
CA ASP A 19 -14.51 10.97 -6.74
C ASP A 19 -14.31 9.47 -7.01
N LEU A 20 -15.29 8.63 -6.69
CA LEU A 20 -15.14 7.17 -6.76
C LEU A 20 -14.69 6.68 -8.14
N GLY A 21 -15.35 7.12 -9.20
CA GLY A 21 -14.98 6.77 -10.59
C GLY A 21 -13.59 7.24 -11.00
N LEU A 22 -13.12 8.37 -10.45
CA LEU A 22 -11.76 8.88 -10.67
C LEU A 22 -10.73 7.99 -9.96
N ILE A 23 -10.95 7.70 -8.69
CA ILE A 23 -10.04 6.86 -7.88
C ILE A 23 -9.93 5.46 -8.48
N MET A 24 -11.03 4.86 -8.92
CA MET A 24 -11.02 3.56 -9.59
C MET A 24 -10.23 3.60 -10.90
N GLY A 25 -10.40 4.65 -11.72
CA GLY A 25 -9.62 4.84 -12.95
C GLY A 25 -8.12 5.01 -12.70
N VAL A 26 -7.75 5.75 -11.65
CA VAL A 26 -6.34 5.89 -11.22
C VAL A 26 -5.76 4.54 -10.81
N PHE A 27 -6.50 3.72 -10.04
CA PHE A 27 -6.01 2.40 -9.63
C PHE A 27 -5.79 1.46 -10.82
N ILE A 28 -6.65 1.48 -11.83
CA ILE A 28 -6.44 0.70 -13.07
C ILE A 28 -5.15 1.15 -13.76
N LYS A 29 -4.90 2.46 -13.87
CA LYS A 29 -3.66 2.94 -14.47
C LYS A 29 -2.42 2.59 -13.65
N VAL A 30 -2.48 2.76 -12.33
CA VAL A 30 -1.38 2.37 -11.43
C VAL A 30 -1.07 0.89 -11.59
N ALA A 31 -2.09 0.03 -11.66
CA ALA A 31 -1.90 -1.40 -11.86
C ALA A 31 -1.15 -1.70 -13.15
N ASN A 32 -1.53 -1.07 -14.26
CA ASN A 32 -0.83 -1.17 -15.54
C ASN A 32 0.64 -0.70 -15.43
N ASP A 33 0.88 0.47 -14.85
CA ASP A 33 2.22 1.05 -14.72
C ASP A 33 3.14 0.21 -13.82
N VAL A 34 2.62 -0.39 -12.74
CA VAL A 34 3.46 -1.15 -11.80
C VAL A 34 3.68 -2.62 -12.22
N ARG A 35 2.92 -3.09 -13.22
CA ARG A 35 2.98 -4.49 -13.68
C ARG A 35 4.33 -4.83 -14.30
N GLU A 36 4.93 -3.91 -15.05
CA GLU A 36 6.27 -4.10 -15.64
C GLU A 36 7.39 -4.26 -14.59
N TYR A 37 7.18 -3.74 -13.39
CA TYR A 37 8.13 -3.84 -12.27
C TYR A 37 7.88 -5.09 -11.39
N GLY A 38 6.93 -5.94 -11.76
CA GLY A 38 6.61 -7.16 -11.01
C GLY A 38 5.91 -6.93 -9.67
N VAL A 39 5.43 -5.72 -9.38
CA VAL A 39 4.78 -5.36 -8.10
C VAL A 39 3.51 -6.18 -7.86
N LEU A 40 2.80 -6.54 -8.92
CA LEU A 40 1.56 -7.32 -8.87
C LEU A 40 1.78 -8.82 -9.08
N GLY A 41 3.03 -9.28 -9.24
CA GLY A 41 3.33 -10.69 -9.53
C GLY A 41 3.33 -11.57 -8.28
N GLY A 42 3.09 -12.87 -8.46
CA GLY A 42 3.30 -13.89 -7.43
C GLY A 42 2.08 -14.22 -6.57
N ASP A 43 0.96 -13.54 -6.78
CA ASP A 43 -0.36 -13.92 -6.24
C ASP A 43 -1.44 -13.52 -7.26
N GLU A 44 -2.22 -14.52 -7.68
CA GLU A 44 -3.27 -14.41 -8.71
C GLU A 44 -4.23 -13.23 -8.46
N LYS A 45 -4.52 -12.91 -7.19
CA LYS A 45 -5.44 -11.82 -6.85
C LYS A 45 -4.86 -10.45 -7.18
N PHE A 46 -3.54 -10.29 -7.04
CA PHE A 46 -2.86 -9.04 -7.37
C PHE A 46 -2.63 -8.94 -8.88
N GLU A 47 -2.37 -10.06 -9.56
CA GLU A 47 -2.23 -10.10 -11.01
C GLU A 47 -3.51 -9.67 -11.73
N ARG A 48 -4.67 -9.85 -11.09
CA ARG A 48 -6.00 -9.46 -11.60
C ARG A 48 -6.61 -8.24 -10.90
N PHE A 49 -5.76 -7.42 -10.28
CA PHE A 49 -6.23 -6.30 -9.47
C PHE A 49 -7.14 -5.32 -10.24
N ASP A 50 -6.73 -4.96 -11.45
CA ASP A 50 -7.46 -4.10 -12.39
C ASP A 50 -8.78 -4.73 -12.88
N ASP A 51 -8.82 -6.05 -13.14
CA ASP A 51 -10.07 -6.79 -13.41
C ASP A 51 -11.10 -6.57 -12.28
N TYR A 52 -10.66 -6.72 -11.02
CA TYR A 52 -11.55 -6.56 -9.88
C TYR A 52 -12.05 -5.12 -9.73
N VAL A 53 -11.20 -4.13 -9.98
CA VAL A 53 -11.61 -2.71 -9.96
C VAL A 53 -12.68 -2.46 -11.03
N LEU A 54 -12.48 -2.95 -12.26
CA LEU A 54 -13.47 -2.81 -13.34
C LEU A 54 -14.78 -3.55 -13.02
N ALA A 55 -14.71 -4.76 -12.46
CA ALA A 55 -15.89 -5.52 -12.05
C ALA A 55 -16.70 -4.79 -10.96
N TYR A 56 -16.02 -4.16 -9.99
CA TYR A 56 -16.70 -3.33 -9.00
C TYR A 56 -17.41 -2.14 -9.64
N ALA A 57 -16.78 -1.48 -10.64
CA ALA A 57 -17.40 -0.35 -11.32
C ALA A 57 -18.67 -0.78 -12.06
N LYS A 58 -18.59 -1.88 -12.82
CA LYS A 58 -19.74 -2.46 -13.55
C LYS A 58 -20.87 -2.89 -12.62
N LYS A 59 -20.55 -3.61 -11.54
CA LYS A 59 -21.54 -4.13 -10.58
C LYS A 59 -22.39 -3.02 -9.96
N PHE A 60 -21.78 -1.87 -9.69
CA PHE A 60 -22.41 -0.76 -8.97
C PHE A 60 -22.75 0.44 -9.85
N GLY A 61 -22.61 0.31 -11.17
CA GLY A 61 -22.91 1.36 -12.13
C GLY A 61 -22.08 2.61 -11.92
N VAL A 62 -20.80 2.46 -11.52
CA VAL A 62 -19.89 3.58 -11.31
C VAL A 62 -19.26 3.99 -12.63
N THR A 63 -19.43 5.25 -13.01
CA THR A 63 -18.83 5.80 -14.23
C THR A 63 -17.33 6.05 -14.02
N LEU A 64 -16.48 5.24 -14.65
CA LEU A 64 -15.04 5.40 -14.61
C LEU A 64 -14.60 6.67 -15.36
N ARG A 65 -13.67 7.40 -14.77
CA ARG A 65 -13.10 8.64 -15.31
C ARG A 65 -11.65 8.79 -14.86
N GLY A 66 -10.88 9.64 -15.52
CA GLY A 66 -9.53 9.97 -15.07
C GLY A 66 -8.50 9.97 -16.19
N PRO A 67 -7.38 9.23 -16.02
CA PRO A 67 -6.17 9.43 -16.81
C PRO A 67 -6.38 9.20 -18.31
N LYS A 68 -5.53 9.83 -19.12
CA LYS A 68 -5.50 9.59 -20.58
C LYS A 68 -5.35 8.08 -20.84
N ASN A 69 -6.04 7.59 -21.88
CA ASN A 69 -6.08 6.19 -22.31
C ASN A 69 -6.84 5.23 -21.36
N LEU A 70 -7.63 5.72 -20.40
CA LEU A 70 -8.43 4.85 -19.54
C LEU A 70 -9.29 3.85 -20.32
N ASP A 71 -9.92 4.26 -21.43
CA ASP A 71 -10.73 3.38 -22.27
C ASP A 71 -9.93 2.17 -22.78
N LYS A 72 -8.68 2.39 -23.22
CA LYS A 72 -7.79 1.31 -23.67
C LYS A 72 -7.44 0.37 -22.52
N LEU A 73 -7.08 0.93 -21.36
CA LEU A 73 -6.76 0.14 -20.16
C LEU A 73 -7.95 -0.71 -19.72
N THR A 74 -9.17 -0.16 -19.73
CA THR A 74 -10.37 -0.90 -19.37
C THR A 74 -10.75 -1.97 -20.40
N ALA A 75 -10.37 -1.80 -21.67
CA ALA A 75 -10.60 -2.80 -22.72
C ALA A 75 -9.68 -4.02 -22.57
N GLU A 76 -8.52 -3.87 -21.91
CA GLU A 76 -7.58 -4.95 -21.60
C GLU A 76 -7.98 -5.75 -20.34
N CYS A 77 -8.91 -5.23 -19.53
CA CYS A 77 -9.34 -5.85 -18.27
C CYS A 77 -10.57 -6.77 -18.47
N GLU A 78 -10.63 -7.86 -17.70
CA GLU A 78 -11.81 -8.73 -17.63
C GLU A 78 -12.79 -8.21 -16.56
N GLY A 79 -13.86 -7.55 -17.00
CA GLY A 79 -14.82 -6.92 -16.08
C GLY A 79 -15.90 -7.86 -15.51
N THR A 80 -15.89 -9.16 -15.82
CA THR A 80 -16.89 -10.13 -15.31
C THR A 80 -16.35 -11.05 -14.23
N VAL A 81 -15.17 -10.74 -13.67
CA VAL A 81 -14.58 -11.52 -12.58
C VAL A 81 -15.50 -11.62 -11.38
N LYS A 82 -15.52 -12.81 -10.76
CA LYS A 82 -16.33 -13.07 -9.57
C LYS A 82 -15.80 -12.25 -8.39
N LEU A 83 -16.60 -11.30 -7.94
CA LEU A 83 -16.31 -10.51 -6.75
C LEU A 83 -16.75 -11.26 -5.48
N PRO A 84 -15.94 -11.22 -4.40
CA PRO A 84 -16.43 -11.62 -3.10
C PRO A 84 -17.51 -10.64 -2.62
N VAL A 85 -18.49 -11.14 -1.86
CA VAL A 85 -19.56 -10.30 -1.31
C VAL A 85 -19.14 -9.79 0.07
N ALA A 86 -18.93 -8.48 0.19
CA ALA A 86 -18.68 -7.84 1.47
C ALA A 86 -20.00 -7.51 2.18
N THR A 87 -20.04 -7.73 3.49
CA THR A 87 -21.19 -7.35 4.34
C THR A 87 -20.70 -6.54 5.52
N ALA A 88 -21.59 -5.81 6.20
CA ALA A 88 -21.21 -5.07 7.41
C ALA A 88 -20.59 -5.97 8.50
N ALA A 89 -20.99 -7.25 8.57
CA ALA A 89 -20.41 -8.24 9.49
C ALA A 89 -19.07 -8.81 9.00
N LYS A 90 -18.80 -8.81 7.69
CA LYS A 90 -17.56 -9.30 7.08
C LYS A 90 -17.07 -8.35 5.99
N PRO A 91 -16.54 -7.16 6.37
CA PRO A 91 -16.08 -6.18 5.40
C PRO A 91 -14.70 -6.52 4.80
N ASP A 92 -13.88 -7.33 5.48
CA ASP A 92 -12.50 -7.67 5.07
C ASP A 92 -12.39 -8.89 4.14
N VAL A 93 -13.12 -8.88 3.04
CA VAL A 93 -13.14 -10.02 2.11
C VAL A 93 -11.81 -10.25 1.37
N TRP A 94 -10.99 -9.21 1.27
CA TRP A 94 -9.66 -9.25 0.68
C TRP A 94 -8.53 -9.47 1.70
N SER A 95 -8.88 -9.68 2.98
CA SER A 95 -7.92 -9.94 4.06
C SER A 95 -6.87 -8.83 4.25
N VAL A 96 -7.19 -7.58 3.92
CA VAL A 96 -6.28 -6.44 4.03
C VAL A 96 -5.95 -6.13 5.48
N TYR A 97 -6.94 -6.12 6.38
CA TYR A 97 -6.67 -5.87 7.80
C TYR A 97 -5.87 -7.01 8.41
N THR A 98 -6.18 -8.25 8.02
CA THR A 98 -5.39 -9.43 8.40
C THR A 98 -3.93 -9.28 7.94
N ALA A 99 -3.70 -8.92 6.68
CA ALA A 99 -2.37 -8.72 6.12
C ALA A 99 -1.59 -7.62 6.86
N VAL A 100 -2.22 -6.46 7.10
CA VAL A 100 -1.61 -5.35 7.84
C VAL A 100 -1.28 -5.75 9.29
N ASN A 101 -2.15 -6.51 9.96
CA ASN A 101 -1.89 -6.99 11.31
C ASN A 101 -0.77 -8.02 11.37
N ASN A 102 -0.68 -8.91 10.38
CA ASN A 102 0.43 -9.85 10.27
C ASN A 102 1.74 -9.13 10.01
N TYR A 103 1.73 -8.15 9.10
CA TYR A 103 2.89 -7.30 8.85
C TYR A 103 3.34 -6.56 10.11
N ARG A 104 2.40 -6.00 10.90
CA ARG A 104 2.69 -5.37 12.21
C ARG A 104 3.33 -6.32 13.20
N LYS A 105 2.83 -7.55 13.30
CA LYS A 105 3.39 -8.55 14.21
C LYS A 105 4.80 -8.97 13.81
N GLN A 106 5.07 -9.05 12.51
CA GLN A 106 6.36 -9.50 11.98
C GLN A 106 7.41 -8.39 11.94
N ASN A 107 7.01 -7.15 11.65
CA ASN A 107 7.90 -6.04 11.33
C ASN A 107 7.71 -4.82 12.25
N GLY A 108 6.81 -4.89 13.22
CA GLY A 108 6.61 -3.81 14.17
C GLY A 108 7.63 -3.85 15.30
N GLY A 109 8.15 -2.68 15.67
CA GLY A 109 8.93 -2.50 16.88
C GLY A 109 8.03 -2.58 18.12
N MET A 110 8.53 -3.19 19.19
CA MET A 110 7.82 -3.32 20.45
C MET A 110 8.07 -2.08 21.31
N SER A 111 7.06 -1.24 21.52
CA SER A 111 7.20 -0.02 22.35
C SER A 111 7.10 -0.31 23.87
N GLY A 112 6.95 -1.57 24.27
CA GLY A 112 6.88 -2.02 25.67
C GLY A 112 6.17 -3.38 25.82
N PRO A 113 6.18 -4.01 27.02
CA PRO A 113 5.65 -5.36 27.25
C PRO A 113 4.14 -5.52 27.00
N ARG A 114 3.40 -4.42 26.95
CA ARG A 114 1.93 -4.38 26.75
C ARG A 114 1.51 -3.49 25.58
N SER A 115 2.45 -2.96 24.81
CA SER A 115 2.13 -2.09 23.68
C SER A 115 2.00 -2.92 22.40
N PRO A 116 0.97 -2.68 21.57
CA PRO A 116 0.89 -3.32 20.28
C PRO A 116 2.12 -2.96 19.45
N ALA A 117 2.63 -3.93 18.67
CA ALA A 117 3.76 -3.71 17.78
C ALA A 117 3.45 -2.55 16.82
N LYS A 118 4.28 -1.50 16.85
CA LYS A 118 4.13 -0.32 16.00
C LYS A 118 5.04 -0.46 14.79
N ILE A 119 4.50 -0.22 13.60
CA ILE A 119 5.31 -0.15 12.38
C ILE A 119 6.16 1.13 12.48
N GLY A 120 7.47 1.01 12.20
CA GLY A 120 8.40 2.14 12.24
C GLY A 120 8.81 2.53 13.67
N GLY A 121 9.13 3.82 13.85
CA GLY A 121 9.64 4.39 15.11
C GLY A 121 11.16 4.37 15.22
N ASP A 122 11.67 4.84 16.36
CA ASP A 122 13.10 5.11 16.61
C ASP A 122 13.99 3.86 16.48
N HIS A 123 13.40 2.66 16.59
CA HIS A 123 14.10 1.40 16.32
C HIS A 123 14.64 1.32 14.88
N TYR A 124 14.02 2.01 13.92
CA TYR A 124 14.49 2.10 12.53
C TYR A 124 15.21 3.42 12.22
N ASP A 125 15.34 4.31 13.21
CA ASP A 125 16.12 5.53 13.06
C ASP A 125 17.61 5.22 13.23
N VAL A 126 18.31 5.20 12.10
CA VAL A 126 19.77 4.98 12.05
C VAL A 126 20.56 5.97 12.90
N THR A 127 20.03 7.17 13.18
CA THR A 127 20.70 8.17 14.02
C THR A 127 20.58 7.89 15.52
N SER A 128 19.57 7.08 15.89
CA SER A 128 19.30 6.62 17.25
C SER A 128 19.91 5.25 17.55
N MET A 129 20.20 4.44 16.52
CA MET A 129 20.92 3.17 16.66
C MET A 129 22.35 3.35 17.22
N SER A 130 22.84 2.33 17.93
CA SER A 130 24.25 2.21 18.27
C SER A 130 25.11 1.92 17.03
N SER A 131 26.42 2.16 17.14
CA SER A 131 27.38 1.81 16.07
C SER A 131 27.38 0.32 15.76
N ALA A 132 27.19 -0.53 16.77
CA ALA A 132 27.13 -1.98 16.59
C ALA A 132 25.90 -2.40 15.79
N GLU A 133 24.72 -1.85 16.12
CA GLU A 133 23.48 -2.13 15.40
C GLU A 133 23.55 -1.66 13.94
N ARG A 134 24.09 -0.45 13.69
CA ARG A 134 24.27 0.04 12.31
C ARG A 134 25.21 -0.83 11.50
N LYS A 135 26.35 -1.24 12.06
CA LYS A 135 27.28 -2.17 11.40
C LYS A 135 26.61 -3.50 11.10
N GLN A 136 25.84 -4.03 12.03
CA GLN A 136 25.14 -5.29 11.82
C GLN A 136 24.10 -5.20 10.69
N ALA A 137 23.39 -4.07 10.58
CA ALA A 137 22.41 -3.81 9.53
C ALA A 137 23.06 -3.47 8.17
N ALA A 138 24.28 -2.93 8.15
CA ALA A 138 24.99 -2.57 6.93
C ALA A 138 25.30 -3.80 6.05
N PHE A 139 25.26 -3.58 4.73
CA PHE A 139 25.55 -4.62 3.74
C PHE A 139 26.99 -5.16 3.87
N ASP A 140 27.96 -4.26 4.05
CA ASP A 140 29.39 -4.57 4.15
C ASP A 140 29.88 -4.77 5.59
N LYS A 141 28.97 -4.73 6.57
CA LYS A 141 29.25 -4.79 8.01
C LYS A 141 30.16 -3.67 8.56
N LYS A 142 30.33 -2.57 7.81
CA LYS A 142 31.08 -1.39 8.26
C LYS A 142 30.13 -0.34 8.83
N GLU A 143 30.69 0.65 9.53
CA GLU A 143 29.91 1.78 10.06
C GLU A 143 29.46 2.68 8.89
N PRO A 144 28.16 2.74 8.56
CA PRO A 144 27.68 3.59 7.47
C PRO A 144 27.67 5.08 7.86
N LEU A 145 27.63 5.40 9.16
CA LEU A 145 27.52 6.77 9.66
C LEU A 145 28.61 7.07 10.71
N PRO A 146 29.78 7.57 10.28
CA PRO A 146 30.81 8.09 11.17
C PRO A 146 30.27 9.16 12.13
N LYS A 147 30.96 9.37 13.25
CA LYS A 147 30.49 10.22 14.36
C LYS A 147 30.22 11.67 13.92
N GLU A 148 31.07 12.20 13.05
CA GLU A 148 30.99 13.57 12.52
C GLU A 148 29.72 13.75 11.68
N ILE A 149 29.45 12.76 10.83
CA ILE A 149 28.24 12.66 10.01
C ILE A 149 27.00 12.53 10.88
N LEU A 150 27.03 11.68 11.91
CA LEU A 150 25.93 11.50 12.85
C LEU A 150 25.60 12.80 13.59
N GLN A 151 26.62 13.55 14.01
CA GLN A 151 26.44 14.83 14.69
C GLN A 151 25.87 15.90 13.75
N ALA A 152 26.34 15.94 12.50
CA ALA A 152 25.81 16.84 11.49
C ALA A 152 24.31 16.58 11.23
N LEU A 153 23.91 15.30 11.10
CA LEU A 153 22.51 14.92 10.93
C LEU A 153 21.65 15.32 12.13
N LYS A 154 22.14 15.09 13.36
CA LYS A 154 21.44 15.51 14.59
C LYS A 154 21.26 17.01 14.69
N ASN A 155 22.17 17.78 14.08
CA ASN A 155 22.11 19.23 14.02
C ASN A 155 21.32 19.75 12.80
N GLY A 156 20.71 18.86 12.00
CA GLY A 156 19.90 19.24 10.83
C GLY A 156 20.71 19.65 9.60
N LEU A 157 22.00 19.29 9.53
CA LEU A 157 22.87 19.61 8.40
C LEU A 157 22.76 18.54 7.31
N LEU A 158 22.71 18.99 6.04
CA LEU A 158 22.73 18.10 4.88
C LEU A 158 24.14 17.57 4.64
N ILE A 159 24.27 16.26 4.41
CA ILE A 159 25.55 15.64 4.05
C ILE A 159 25.66 15.67 2.53
N GLY A 160 26.52 16.54 2.01
CA GLY A 160 26.91 16.54 0.60
C GLY A 160 28.05 15.54 0.34
N ARG A 161 28.09 14.96 -0.87
CA ARG A 161 29.30 14.33 -1.39
C ARG A 161 30.36 15.43 -1.60
N GLY A 162 31.44 15.38 -0.83
CA GLY A 162 32.73 15.95 -1.25
C GLY A 162 33.36 15.08 -2.32
#